data_AF-A0A858XE00-F1
#
_entry.id   AF-A0A858XE00-F1
#
_cell.length_a   1.000
_cell.length_b   1.000
_cell.length_c   1.000
_cell.angle_alpha   90.00
_cell.angle_beta   90.00
_cell.angle_gamma   90.00
#
_symmetry.space_group_name_H-M   'P 1'
#
loop_
_entity.id
_entity.type
_entity.pdbx_description
1 polymer ?
#
loop_
_entity_poly.entity_id
_entity_poly.type
_entity_poly.pdbx_seq_one_letter_code
_entity_poly.pdbx_strand_id
1 'polypeptide(L)' 'MKMRILLTSSARAFAEENGWVDYLEALQLGGLVQLGDRLALTDEPEHDFKVIRRRIQVGADEPVLDVTLDFPARG' A
#
# COMPACT_ATOMS: atom_id res chain seq x y z
N MET A 1 -16.21 2.43 -3.86
CA MET A 1 -14.95 2.67 -4.58
C MET A 1 -14.01 1.55 -4.24
N LYS A 2 -13.58 0.75 -5.22
CA LYS A 2 -12.64 -0.35 -5.00
C LYS A 2 -11.23 0.18 -4.76
N MET A 3 -10.43 -0.48 -3.92
CA MET A 3 -9.02 -0.17 -3.73
C MET A 3 -8.13 -1.34 -4.15
N ARG A 4 -6.94 -1.02 -4.69
CA ARG A 4 -5.87 -1.97 -5.00
C ARG A 4 -4.56 -1.47 -4.39
N ILE A 5 -3.93 -2.28 -3.55
CA ILE A 5 -2.57 -2.06 -3.10
C ILE A 5 -1.59 -2.58 -4.17
N LEU A 6 -0.58 -1.78 -4.47
CA LEU A 6 0.55 -2.12 -5.34
C LEU A 6 1.83 -1.98 -4.52
N LEU A 7 2.72 -2.96 -4.59
CA LEU A 7 4.01 -2.90 -3.89
C LEU A 7 5.12 -2.53 -4.88
N THR A 8 6.06 -1.68 -4.47
CA THR A 8 7.36 -1.59 -5.16
C THR A 8 8.11 -2.92 -5.04
N SER A 9 9.16 -3.12 -5.84
CA SER A 9 9.94 -4.36 -5.78
C SER A 9 10.54 -4.61 -4.39
N SER A 10 11.01 -3.56 -3.70
CA SER A 10 11.55 -3.67 -2.34
C SER A 10 10.46 -3.89 -1.30
N ALA A 11 9.31 -3.23 -1.41
CA ALA A 11 8.14 -3.50 -0.57
C ALA A 11 7.64 -4.94 -0.73
N ARG A 12 7.61 -5.45 -1.96
CA ARG A 12 7.23 -6.84 -2.21
C ARG A 12 8.22 -7.80 -1.59
N ALA A 13 9.52 -7.64 -1.80
CA ALA A 13 10.53 -8.55 -1.24
C ALA A 13 10.44 -8.61 0.29
N PHE A 14 10.34 -7.46 0.95
CA PHE A 14 10.18 -7.40 2.40
C PHE A 14 8.85 -8.01 2.87
N ALA A 15 7.75 -7.77 2.16
CA ALA A 15 6.47 -8.39 2.46
C ALA A 15 6.49 -9.92 2.25
N GLU A 16 7.22 -10.43 1.25
CA GLU A 16 7.39 -11.87 1.03
C GLU A 16 8.18 -12.52 2.17
N GLU A 17 9.29 -11.90 2.59
CA GLU A 17 10.11 -12.36 3.72
C GLU A 17 9.30 -12.48 5.02
N ASN A 18 8.29 -11.62 5.19
CA ASN A 18 7.44 -11.57 6.39
C ASN A 18 6.05 -12.23 6.21
N GLY A 19 5.74 -12.78 5.02
CA GLY A 19 4.45 -13.42 4.74
C GLY A 19 3.24 -12.46 4.70
N TRP A 20 3.45 -11.21 4.30
CA TRP A 20 2.44 -10.13 4.32
C TRP A 20 1.83 -9.79 2.96
N VAL A 21 2.30 -10.37 1.85
CA VAL A 21 1.85 -10.01 0.50
C VAL A 21 0.33 -10.14 0.35
N ASP A 22 -0.23 -11.30 0.65
CA ASP A 22 -1.67 -11.56 0.51
C ASP A 22 -2.50 -10.66 1.43
N TYR A 23 -1.99 -10.41 2.64
CA TYR A 23 -2.64 -9.50 3.58
C TYR A 23 -2.69 -8.07 3.04
N LEU A 24 -1.55 -7.54 2.58
CA LEU A 24 -1.44 -6.20 2.01
C LEU A 24 -2.29 -6.05 0.74
N GLU A 25 -2.31 -7.04 -0.14
CA GLU A 25 -3.10 -7.01 -1.37
C GLU A 25 -4.62 -7.11 -1.11
N ALA A 26 -5.03 -7.75 -0.01
CA ALA A 26 -6.42 -7.85 0.43
C ALA A 26 -6.91 -6.62 1.19
N LEU A 27 -6.03 -5.74 1.68
CA LEU A 27 -6.41 -4.56 2.46
C LEU A 27 -7.39 -3.67 1.67
N GLN A 28 -8.47 -3.26 2.35
CA GLN A 28 -9.45 -2.30 1.86
C GLN A 28 -9.51 -1.09 2.81
N LEU A 29 -8.49 -0.24 2.75
CA LEU A 29 -8.37 0.99 3.57
C LEU A 29 -9.27 2.13 3.06
N GLY A 30 -9.84 1.97 1.86
CA GLY A 30 -10.77 2.93 1.27
C GLY A 30 -10.14 4.30 1.02
N GLY A 31 -10.93 5.36 1.24
CA GLY A 31 -10.49 6.75 1.03
C GLY A 31 -9.61 7.34 2.14
N LEU A 32 -9.31 6.56 3.19
CA LEU A 32 -8.58 7.05 4.38
C LEU A 32 -7.08 7.25 4.10
N VAL A 33 -6.56 6.64 3.03
CA VAL A 33 -5.13 6.67 2.71
C VAL A 33 -4.76 7.89 1.87
N GLN A 34 -3.77 8.63 2.35
CA GLN A 34 -3.17 9.78 1.71
C GLN A 34 -1.73 9.51 1.25
N LEU A 35 -1.23 10.37 0.37
CA LEU A 35 0.16 10.35 -0.04
C LEU A 35 1.06 10.71 1.15
N GLY A 36 2.07 9.88 1.42
CA GLY A 36 3.01 10.06 2.52
C GLY A 36 2.64 9.33 3.81
N ASP A 37 1.43 8.80 3.91
CA ASP A 37 1.01 8.01 5.07
C ASP A 37 1.93 6.79 5.27
N ARG A 38 2.11 6.41 6.53
CA ARG A 38 2.82 5.20 6.93
C ARG A 38 1.83 4.14 7.39
N LEU A 39 2.03 2.92 6.91
CA LEU A 39 1.25 1.74 7.28
C LEU A 39 2.14 0.85 8.12
N ALA A 40 1.82 0.78 9.41
CA ALA A 40 2.45 -0.12 10.37
C ALA A 40 1.71 -1.46 10.39
N LEU A 41 2.45 -2.56 10.23
CA LEU A 41 1.95 -3.93 10.46
C LEU A 41 2.50 -4.54 11.76
N THR A 42 3.45 -3.85 12.38
CA THR A 42 4.10 -4.22 13.63
C THR A 42 4.28 -2.95 14.47
N ASP A 43 4.75 -3.10 15.70
CA ASP A 43 5.10 -1.96 16.56
C ASP A 43 6.47 -1.33 16.23
N GLU A 44 7.19 -1.88 15.25
CA GLU A 44 8.53 -1.44 14.83
C GLU A 44 8.43 -0.43 13.68
N PRO A 45 8.69 0.88 13.90
CA PRO A 45 8.49 1.90 12.86
C PRO A 45 9.40 1.76 11.65
N GLU A 46 10.50 1.02 11.78
CA GLU A 46 11.40 0.68 10.66
C GLU A 46 10.76 -0.31 9.67
N HIS A 47 9.73 -1.03 10.09
CA HIS A 47 8.93 -1.93 9.26
C HIS A 47 7.73 -1.24 8.58
N ASP A 48 7.58 0.07 8.77
CA ASP A 48 6.51 0.83 8.14
C ASP A 48 6.65 0.84 6.62
N PHE A 49 5.53 0.64 5.94
CA PHE A 49 5.38 0.90 4.51
C PHE A 49 4.95 2.36 4.30
N LYS A 50 5.46 3.01 3.26
CA LYS A 50 5.05 4.38 2.93
C LYS A 50 4.20 4.42 1.67
N VAL A 51 3.12 5.20 1.70
CA VAL A 51 2.32 5.49 0.51
C VAL A 51 3.07 6.49 -0.36
N ILE A 52 3.61 6.04 -1.48
CA ILE A 52 4.39 6.89 -2.40
C ILE A 52 3.61 7.33 -3.63
N ARG A 53 2.45 6.72 -3.91
CA ARG A 53 1.59 7.11 -5.02
C ARG A 53 0.15 6.78 -4.73
N ARG A 54 -0.74 7.70 -5.15
CA ARG A 54 -2.19 7.55 -5.14
C ARG A 54 -2.72 7.86 -6.54
N ARG A 55 -3.49 6.95 -7.13
CA ARG A 55 -4.08 7.15 -8.47
C ARG A 55 -5.52 6.68 -8.46
N ILE A 56 -6.45 7.56 -8.83
CA ILE A 56 -7.84 7.18 -9.09
C ILE A 56 -7.96 6.90 -10.59
N GLN A 57 -8.37 5.69 -10.94
CA GLN A 57 -8.80 5.33 -12.29
C GLN A 57 -10.30 5.57 -12.41
N VAL A 58 -10.67 6.50 -13.28
CA VAL A 58 -12.06 6.82 -13.66
C VAL A 58 -12.26 6.35 -15.10
N GLY A 59 -13.27 5.50 -15.34
CA GLY A 59 -13.57 4.99 -16.70
C GLY A 59 -14.15 3.57 -16.81
N ALA A 60 -14.30 2.84 -15.72
CA ALA A 60 -15.08 1.60 -15.65
C ALA A 60 -16.26 1.79 -14.66
N ASP A 61 -17.22 0.86 -14.67
CA ASP A 61 -18.49 0.91 -13.90
C ASP A 61 -18.35 1.43 -12.47
N GLU A 62 -17.21 1.18 -11.81
CA GLU A 62 -16.85 1.76 -10.50
C GLU A 62 -15.41 2.33 -10.51
N PRO A 63 -15.16 3.53 -9.93
CA PRO A 63 -13.82 4.06 -9.74
C PRO A 63 -12.93 3.14 -8.90
N VAL A 64 -11.67 3.00 -9.31
CA VAL A 64 -10.65 2.21 -8.59
C VAL A 64 -9.54 3.12 -8.07
N LEU A 65 -9.25 3.01 -6.78
CA LEU A 65 -8.12 3.65 -6.13
C LEU A 65 -6.91 2.70 -6.11
N ASP A 66 -5.89 3.01 -6.89
CA ASP A 66 -4.58 2.36 -6.78
C ASP A 66 -3.72 3.12 -5.75
N VAL A 67 -3.18 2.38 -4.78
CA VAL A 67 -2.25 2.89 -3.77
C VAL A 67 -0.95 2.13 -3.90
N THR A 68 0.16 2.84 -4.09
CA THR A 68 1.49 2.22 -4.15
C THR A 68 2.21 2.38 -2.83
N LEU A 69 2.62 1.25 -2.24
CA LEU A 69 3.42 1.18 -1.03
C LEU A 69 4.89 0.92 -1.37
N ASP A 70 5.78 1.61 -0.66
CA ASP A 70 7.22 1.43 -0.75
C ASP A 70 7.80 1.02 0.61
N PHE A 71 8.94 0.33 0.55
CA PHE A 71 9.73 -0.08 1.69
C PHE A 71 11.24 0.00 1.35
N PRO A 72 12.10 0.45 2.29
CA PRO A 72 11.72 1.05 3.57
C PRO A 72 10.98 2.38 3.36
N ALA A 73 10.25 2.85 4.35
CA ALA A 73 9.56 4.15 4.32
C ALA A 73 10.55 5.33 4.24
N ARG A 74 11.17 5.54 3.07
CA ARG A 74 12.16 6.60 2.83
C ARG A 74 11.48 7.96 2.64
N GLY A 75 12.11 9.01 3.17
CA GLY A 75 11.65 10.41 3.15
C GLY A 75 10.64 10.71 4.24
#